data_AF-A0A1F5G8K2-F1
#
_entry.id   AF-A0A1F5G8K2-F1
#
_cell.length_a   1.000
_cell.length_b   1.000
_cell.length_c   1.000
_cell.angle_alpha   90.00
_cell.angle_beta   90.00
_cell.angle_gamma   90.00
#
_symmetry.space_group_name_H-M   'P 1'
#
loop_
_entity.id
_entity.type
_entity.pdbx_description
1 polymer ?
#
loop_
_entity_poly.entity_id
_entity_poly.type
_entity_poly.pdbx_seq_one_letter_code
_entity_poly.pdbx_strand_id
1 'polypeptide(L)'
;MNFIPTILKGFSQVFLQENIPLGILIIIGLAISSPVALILAFIGNITAFITSTVLGAEKTILDTGLLGFNGVLIGTMISFYVKQMPMAIFLTILMSTVATIIFFLFFKNNIPPFALPFTLMGWAILILLKLAK
;
A
#
# COMPACT_ATOMS: atom_id res chain seq x y z
N MET A 1 8.69 -15.04 9.67
CA MET A 1 8.13 -13.88 8.97
C MET A 1 8.59 -12.69 9.76
N ASN A 2 9.44 -11.84 9.18
CA ASN A 2 10.02 -10.73 9.93
C ASN A 2 9.23 -9.46 9.62
N PHE A 3 8.23 -9.18 10.45
CA PHE A 3 7.27 -8.08 10.24
C PHE A 3 7.96 -6.74 9.92
N ILE A 4 8.93 -6.32 10.73
CA ILE A 4 9.60 -5.02 10.57
C ILE A 4 10.32 -4.92 9.22
N PRO A 5 11.26 -5.83 8.86
CA PRO A 5 11.87 -5.85 7.52
C PRO A 5 10.88 -5.85 6.37
N THR A 6 9.80 -6.63 6.47
CA THR A 6 8.76 -6.70 5.43
C THR A 6 8.09 -5.34 5.23
N ILE A 7 7.69 -4.67 6.31
CA ILE A 7 7.05 -3.36 6.22
C ILE A 7 8.02 -2.33 5.63
N LEU A 8 9.28 -2.30 6.08
CA LEU A 8 10.30 -1.39 5.53
C LEU A 8 10.55 -1.63 4.03
N LYS A 9 10.66 -2.90 3.61
CA LYS A 9 10.77 -3.26 2.19
C LYS A 9 9.52 -2.87 1.40
N GLY A 10 8.33 -2.90 2.00
CA GLY A 10 7.10 -2.44 1.36
C GLY A 10 7.19 -1.00 0.85
N PHE A 11 7.95 -0.13 1.53
CA PHE A 11 8.21 1.23 1.04
C PHE A 11 9.18 1.26 -0.15
N SER A 12 10.28 0.51 -0.13
CA SER A 12 11.21 0.47 -1.27
C SER A 12 10.65 -0.24 -2.50
N GLN A 13 9.71 -1.16 -2.31
CA GLN A 13 8.98 -1.81 -3.38
C GLN A 13 8.09 -0.85 -4.20
N VAL A 14 7.86 0.38 -3.74
CA VAL A 14 7.28 1.45 -4.57
C VAL A 14 8.12 1.69 -5.83
N PHE A 15 9.44 1.52 -5.72
CA PHE A 15 10.39 1.57 -6.83
C PHE A 15 10.86 0.17 -7.27
N LEU A 16 10.11 -0.87 -6.89
CA LEU A 16 10.42 -2.27 -7.18
C LEU A 16 11.81 -2.70 -6.68
N GLN A 17 12.20 -2.21 -5.49
CA GLN A 17 13.46 -2.53 -4.86
C GLN A 17 13.23 -3.28 -3.54
N GLU A 18 13.81 -4.46 -3.39
CA GLU A 18 13.80 -5.21 -2.12
C GLU A 18 14.92 -4.73 -1.17
N ASN A 19 14.86 -3.47 -0.74
CA ASN A 19 15.98 -2.82 -0.05
C ASN A 19 15.53 -2.01 1.19
N ILE A 20 16.01 -2.38 2.38
CA ILE A 20 15.62 -1.71 3.65
C ILE A 20 16.12 -0.26 3.71
N PRO A 21 17.40 0.05 3.45
CA PRO A 21 17.88 1.43 3.43
C PRO A 21 17.04 2.37 2.55
N LEU A 22 16.69 1.94 1.34
CA LEU A 22 15.82 2.73 0.46
C LEU A 22 14.42 2.92 1.06
N GLY A 23 13.86 1.90 1.71
CA GLY A 23 12.57 2.01 2.39
C GLY A 23 12.59 3.06 3.49
N ILE A 24 13.68 3.09 4.27
CA ILE A 24 13.91 4.12 5.31
C ILE A 24 14.02 5.52 4.69
N LEU A 25 14.75 5.68 3.58
CA LEU A 25 14.83 6.96 2.88
C LEU A 25 13.47 7.46 2.41
N ILE A 26 12.62 6.58 1.88
CA ILE A 26 11.26 6.93 1.45
C ILE A 26 10.39 7.32 2.65
N ILE A 27 10.48 6.59 3.77
CA ILE A 27 9.80 6.93 5.03
C ILE A 27 10.20 8.32 5.50
N ILE A 28 11.50 8.65 5.50
CA ILE A 28 12.00 9.97 5.88
C ILE A 28 11.48 11.04 4.93
N GLY A 29 11.50 10.80 3.62
CA GLY A 29 10.97 11.73 2.62
C GLY A 29 9.48 12.01 2.82
N LEU A 30 8.68 10.97 3.10
CA LEU A 30 7.26 11.11 3.45
C LEU A 30 7.07 11.87 4.77
N ALA A 31 7.87 11.57 5.80
CA ALA A 31 7.80 12.26 7.09
C ALA A 31 8.02 13.77 6.96
N ILE A 32 9.02 14.16 6.15
CA ILE A 32 9.36 15.56 5.88
C ILE A 32 8.26 16.24 5.06
N SER A 33 7.71 15.54 4.06
CA SER A 33 6.70 16.09 3.17
C SER A 33 5.33 16.22 3.82
N SER A 34 4.85 15.17 4.48
CA SER A 34 3.53 15.10 5.09
C SER A 34 3.45 13.96 6.10
N PRO A 35 3.44 14.25 7.42
CA PRO A 35 3.23 13.25 8.46
C PRO A 35 1.93 12.46 8.29
N VAL A 36 0.88 13.09 7.76
CA VAL A 36 -0.41 12.42 7.48
C VAL A 36 -0.26 11.40 6.35
N ALA A 37 0.47 11.75 5.28
CA ALA A 37 0.76 10.82 4.19
C ALA A 37 1.56 9.62 4.70
N LEU A 38 2.56 9.85 5.56
CA LEU A 38 3.34 8.80 6.17
C LEU A 38 2.46 7.83 6.99
N ILE A 39 1.62 8.36 7.87
CA ILE A 39 0.72 7.55 8.72
C ILE A 39 -0.19 6.68 7.86
N LEU A 40 -0.84 7.27 6.85
CA LEU A 40 -1.74 6.53 5.97
C LEU A 40 -0.98 5.52 5.08
N ALA A 41 0.23 5.85 4.63
CA ALA A 41 1.10 4.91 3.90
C ALA A 41 1.45 3.68 4.75
N PHE A 42 1.78 3.87 6.04
CA PHE A 42 1.99 2.76 6.97
C PHE A 42 0.73 1.93 7.17
N ILE A 43 -0.43 2.59 7.36
CA ILE A 43 -1.71 1.88 7.50
C ILE A 43 -1.97 1.02 6.27
N GLY A 44 -1.85 1.57 5.06
CA GLY A 44 -2.07 0.82 3.83
C GLY A 44 -1.10 -0.36 3.66
N ASN A 45 0.19 -0.15 3.96
CA ASN A 45 1.21 -1.22 3.91
C ASN A 45 0.92 -2.34 4.93
N ILE A 46 0.57 -2.00 6.17
CA ILE A 46 0.21 -2.97 7.21
C ILE A 46 -1.08 -3.71 6.84
N THR A 47 -2.09 -3.01 6.33
CA THR A 47 -3.33 -3.63 5.83
C THR A 47 -3.04 -4.63 4.72
N ALA A 48 -2.16 -4.28 3.79
CA ALA A 48 -1.75 -5.17 2.71
C ALA A 48 -0.99 -6.41 3.23
N PHE A 49 -0.11 -6.23 4.21
CA PHE A 49 0.57 -7.34 4.89
C PHE A 49 -0.43 -8.30 5.58
N ILE A 50 -1.38 -7.76 6.34
CA ILE A 50 -2.42 -8.56 7.02
C ILE A 50 -3.27 -9.29 5.98
N THR A 51 -3.73 -8.58 4.94
CA THR A 51 -4.58 -9.13 3.89
C THR A 51 -3.87 -10.27 3.15
N SER A 52 -2.62 -10.09 2.75
CA SER A 52 -1.84 -11.13 2.08
C SER A 52 -1.56 -12.34 2.97
N THR A 53 -1.34 -12.13 4.26
CA THR A 53 -1.20 -13.21 5.25
C THR A 53 -2.50 -14.02 5.35
N VAL A 54 -3.66 -13.36 5.43
CA VAL A 54 -4.98 -14.01 5.46
C VAL A 54 -5.28 -14.78 4.18
N LEU A 55 -4.82 -14.29 3.03
CA LEU A 55 -4.94 -14.96 1.73
C LEU A 55 -4.01 -16.18 1.58
N GLY A 56 -3.15 -16.45 2.56
CA GLY A 56 -2.23 -17.60 2.54
C GLY A 56 -1.01 -17.38 1.64
N ALA A 57 -0.55 -16.13 1.48
CA ALA A 57 0.67 -15.85 0.75
C ALA A 57 1.88 -16.58 1.38
N GLU A 58 2.75 -17.11 0.52
CA GLU A 58 3.97 -17.78 0.99
C GLU A 58 4.87 -16.82 1.76
N LYS A 59 5.54 -17.33 2.78
CA LYS A 59 6.47 -16.52 3.59
C LYS A 59 7.57 -15.88 2.75
N THR A 60 8.07 -16.59 1.74
CA THR A 60 9.10 -16.11 0.80
C THR A 60 8.66 -14.83 0.10
N ILE A 61 7.44 -14.78 -0.42
CA ILE A 61 6.92 -13.58 -1.09
C ILE A 61 6.59 -12.47 -0.08
N LEU A 62 6.06 -12.81 1.10
CA LEU A 62 5.80 -11.84 2.17
C LEU A 62 7.09 -11.14 2.64
N ASP A 63 8.18 -11.88 2.81
CA ASP A 63 9.46 -11.34 3.30
C ASP A 63 10.13 -10.38 2.28
N THR A 64 9.67 -10.31 1.02
CA THR A 64 10.10 -9.31 0.02
C THR A 64 9.44 -7.95 0.19
N GLY A 65 8.31 -7.85 0.91
CA GLY A 65 7.50 -6.62 1.01
C GLY A 65 6.69 -6.29 -0.25
N LEU A 66 6.76 -7.11 -1.31
CA LEU A 66 6.15 -6.80 -2.61
C LEU A 66 4.63 -6.61 -2.54
N LEU A 67 3.94 -7.35 -1.68
CA LEU A 67 2.48 -7.26 -1.55
C LEU A 67 2.03 -5.95 -0.87
N GLY A 68 2.95 -5.20 -0.26
CA GLY A 68 2.68 -4.01 0.54
C GLY A 68 2.68 -2.67 -0.21
N PHE A 69 3.44 -2.53 -1.30
CA PHE A 69 3.70 -1.20 -1.88
C PHE A 69 2.47 -0.53 -2.49
N ASN A 70 1.52 -1.30 -3.02
CA ASN A 70 0.25 -0.73 -3.49
C ASN A 70 -0.51 -0.07 -2.33
N GLY A 71 -0.44 -0.64 -1.12
CA GLY A 71 -0.99 -0.02 0.09
C GLY A 71 -0.28 1.28 0.48
N VAL A 72 1.05 1.33 0.35
CA VAL A 72 1.84 2.57 0.56
C VAL A 72 1.34 3.69 -0.36
N LEU A 73 1.18 3.39 -1.65
CA LEU A 73 0.72 4.36 -2.66
C LEU A 73 -0.72 4.81 -2.41
N ILE A 74 -1.63 3.88 -2.07
CA ILE A 74 -3.04 4.18 -1.77
C ILE A 74 -3.16 5.10 -0.56
N GLY A 75 -2.52 4.76 0.56
CA GLY A 75 -2.55 5.59 1.76
C GLY A 75 -1.98 6.98 1.53
N THR A 76 -0.85 7.05 0.81
CA THR A 76 -0.23 8.32 0.39
C THR A 76 -1.19 9.16 -0.44
N MET A 77 -1.81 8.58 -1.47
CA MET A 77 -2.76 9.28 -2.35
C MET A 77 -3.98 9.81 -1.58
N ILE A 78 -4.59 8.97 -0.73
CA ILE A 78 -5.78 9.36 0.05
C ILE A 78 -5.49 10.56 0.94
N SER A 79 -4.29 10.66 1.51
CA SER A 79 -3.88 11.82 2.34
C SER A 79 -4.02 13.18 1.64
N PHE A 80 -3.89 13.22 0.31
CA PHE A 80 -3.99 14.46 -0.45
C PHE A 80 -5.44 14.88 -0.67
N TYR A 81 -6.34 13.92 -0.88
CA TYR A 81 -7.71 14.18 -1.30
C TYR A 81 -8.75 14.12 -0.18
N VAL A 82 -8.51 13.39 0.91
CA VAL A 82 -9.46 13.18 2.01
C VAL A 82 -8.94 13.82 3.29
N LYS A 83 -9.57 14.92 3.73
CA LYS A 83 -9.12 15.69 4.91
C LYS A 83 -9.63 15.14 6.24
N GLN A 84 -10.77 14.45 6.24
CA GLN A 84 -11.33 13.86 7.45
C GLN A 84 -10.58 12.57 7.78
N MET A 85 -9.76 12.60 8.84
CA MET A 85 -8.91 11.46 9.22
C MET A 85 -9.65 10.13 9.38
N PRO A 86 -10.84 10.05 10.02
CA PRO A 86 -11.56 8.78 10.13
C PRO A 86 -11.93 8.19 8.76
N MET A 87 -12.42 9.04 7.84
CA MET A 87 -12.74 8.62 6.47
C MET A 87 -11.49 8.24 5.68
N ALA A 88 -10.39 8.99 5.84
CA ALA A 88 -9.13 8.69 5.18
C ALA A 88 -8.56 7.33 5.62
N ILE A 89 -8.59 7.03 6.92
CA ILE A 89 -8.18 5.73 7.47
C ILE A 89 -9.07 4.62 6.93
N PHE A 90 -10.40 4.79 7.01
CA PHE A 90 -11.36 3.81 6.50
C PHE A 90 -11.13 3.48 5.02
N LEU A 91 -11.03 4.51 4.17
CA LEU A 91 -10.77 4.33 2.74
C LEU A 91 -9.40 3.72 2.48
N THR A 92 -8.37 4.07 3.26
CA THR A 92 -7.04 3.49 3.12
C THR A 92 -7.06 1.99 3.39
N ILE A 93 -7.73 1.56 4.46
CA ILE A 93 -7.88 0.15 4.80
C ILE A 93 -8.66 -0.56 3.70
N LEU A 94 -9.85 -0.07 3.36
CA LEU A 94 -10.73 -0.69 2.36
C LEU A 94 -10.03 -0.87 1.01
N MET A 95 -9.44 0.21 0.48
CA MET A 95 -8.84 0.21 -0.85
C MET A 95 -7.53 -0.58 -0.87
N SER A 96 -6.74 -0.56 0.20
CA SER A 96 -5.53 -1.39 0.30
C SER A 96 -5.87 -2.87 0.36
N THR A 97 -6.91 -3.27 1.09
CA THR A 97 -7.39 -4.66 1.11
C THR A 97 -7.80 -5.12 -0.30
N VAL A 98 -8.63 -4.34 -1.01
CA VAL A 98 -9.07 -4.68 -2.37
C VAL A 98 -7.88 -4.75 -3.33
N ALA A 99 -6.98 -3.78 -3.28
CA ALA A 99 -5.78 -3.77 -4.11
C ALA A 99 -4.88 -4.99 -3.86
N THR A 100 -4.68 -5.38 -2.60
CA THR A 100 -3.88 -6.57 -2.26
C THR A 100 -4.56 -7.85 -2.75
N ILE A 101 -5.88 -7.97 -2.65
CA ILE A 101 -6.61 -9.13 -3.22
C ILE A 101 -6.37 -9.22 -4.72
N ILE A 102 -6.53 -8.11 -5.46
CA ILE A 102 -6.26 -8.05 -6.90
C ILE A 102 -4.81 -8.43 -7.18
N PHE A 103 -3.85 -7.82 -6.49
CA PHE A 103 -2.42 -8.13 -6.66
C PHE A 103 -2.15 -9.62 -6.47
N PHE A 104 -2.66 -10.20 -5.40
CA PHE A 104 -2.46 -11.60 -5.05
C PHE A 104 -3.03 -12.55 -6.11
N LEU A 105 -4.22 -12.24 -6.65
CA LEU A 105 -4.83 -13.03 -7.73
C LEU A 105 -3.98 -13.01 -9.01
N PHE A 106 -3.46 -11.85 -9.41
CA PHE A 106 -2.57 -11.74 -10.58
C PHE A 106 -1.26 -12.49 -10.34
N PHE A 107 -0.66 -12.28 -9.17
CA PHE A 107 0.60 -12.90 -8.79
C PHE A 107 0.51 -14.44 -8.79
N LYS A 108 -0.57 -15.00 -8.23
CA LYS A 108 -0.83 -16.45 -8.22
C LYS A 108 -0.94 -17.04 -9.64
N ASN A 109 -1.35 -16.25 -10.61
CA ASN A 109 -1.44 -16.64 -12.02
C ASN A 109 -0.17 -16.29 -12.82
N ASN A 110 0.95 -15.98 -12.15
CA ASN A 110 2.24 -15.60 -12.75
C ASN A 110 2.18 -14.34 -13.62
N ILE A 111 1.21 -13.45 -13.38
CA ILE A 111 1.11 -12.17 -14.08
C ILE A 111 1.60 -11.07 -13.13
N PRO A 112 2.63 -10.28 -13.48
CA PRO A 112 3.10 -9.19 -12.63
C PRO A 112 2.12 -8.01 -12.70
N PRO A 113 1.38 -7.68 -11.62
CA PRO A 113 0.36 -6.63 -11.66
C PRO A 113 0.96 -5.22 -11.50
N PHE A 114 2.20 -5.10 -11.02
CA PHE A 114 2.86 -3.82 -10.74
C PHE A 114 1.94 -2.87 -9.95
N ALA A 115 1.85 -1.60 -10.36
CA ALA A 115 1.01 -0.58 -9.75
C ALA A 115 -0.43 -0.55 -10.30
N LEU A 116 -0.85 -1.55 -11.08
CA LEU A 116 -2.23 -1.63 -11.59
C LEU A 116 -3.28 -1.61 -10.47
N PRO A 117 -3.14 -2.38 -9.36
CA PRO A 117 -4.12 -2.36 -8.29
C PRO A 117 -4.26 -0.98 -7.65
N PHE A 118 -3.14 -0.29 -7.35
CA PHE A 118 -3.14 1.10 -6.91
C PHE A 118 -3.84 2.02 -7.91
N THR A 119 -3.52 1.90 -9.20
CA THR A 119 -4.07 2.77 -10.26
C THR A 119 -5.60 2.65 -10.33
N LEU A 120 -6.12 1.41 -10.29
CA LEU A 120 -7.56 1.15 -10.29
C LEU A 120 -8.25 1.75 -9.06
N MET A 121 -7.66 1.56 -7.87
CA MET A 121 -8.21 2.12 -6.63
C MET A 121 -8.14 3.66 -6.64
N GLY A 122 -7.06 4.23 -7.17
CA GLY A 122 -6.90 5.67 -7.32
C GLY A 122 -7.99 6.28 -8.19
N TRP A 123 -8.27 5.69 -9.36
CA TRP A 123 -9.38 6.15 -10.21
C TRP A 123 -10.74 6.01 -9.52
N ALA A 124 -10.98 4.89 -8.83
CA ALA A 124 -12.22 4.68 -8.07
C ALA A 124 -12.41 5.77 -7.01
N ILE A 125 -11.37 6.09 -6.22
CA ILE A 125 -11.40 7.15 -5.22
C ILE A 125 -11.71 8.51 -5.87
N LEU A 126 -11.03 8.86 -6.96
CA LEU A 126 -11.24 10.15 -7.64
C LEU A 126 -12.66 10.28 -8.19
N ILE A 127 -13.24 9.20 -8.73
CA ILE A 127 -14.63 9.17 -9.20
C ILE A 127 -15.59 9.34 -8.02
N LEU A 128 -15.40 8.58 -6.94
CA LEU A 128 -16.24 8.66 -5.73
C LEU A 128 -16.23 10.09 -5.15
N LEU A 129 -15.05 10.70 -5.05
CA LEU A 129 -14.92 12.07 -4.55
C LEU A 129 -15.54 13.11 -5.48
N LYS A 130 -15.55 12.86 -6.80
CA LYS A 130 -16.24 13.72 -7.76
C LYS A 130 -17.77 13.62 -7.63
N LEU A 131 -18.30 12.42 -7.36
CA LEU A 131 -19.74 12.17 -7.21
C LEU A 131 -20.32 12.62 -5.85
N ALA A 132 -19.47 12.74 -4.83
CA ALA A 132 -19.86 13.18 -3.49
C ALA A 132 -19.94 14.71 -3.32
N LYS A 133 -19.61 15.47 -4.37
CA LYS A 133 -19.79 16.93 -4.46
C LYS A 133 -21.09 17.23 -5.18
#